data_AF-S7U179-F1
#
_entry.id   AF-S7U179-F1
#
_cell.length_a   1.000
_cell.length_b   1.000
_cell.length_c   1.000
_cell.angle_alpha   90.00
_cell.angle_beta   90.00
_cell.angle_gamma   90.00
#
_symmetry.space_group_name_H-M   'P 1'
#
loop_
_entity.id
_entity.type
_entity.pdbx_description
1 polymer ?
#
loop_
_entity_poly.entity_id
_entity_poly.type
_entity_poly.pdbx_seq_one_letter_code
_entity_poly.pdbx_strand_id
1 'polypeptide(L)'
;MAFINQDDNGCLSPAAGVSERFQRIFSAAAGLLRESRFLLHAVGKSRRFLLVHFRKEYVRRQLSGRSGGCRQCGTCCNLLFTCPMLTTHRTCLAYGTCRPEACKVFPIDRRDIDEVATCGGRCGYTFDRDPPSPGN
;
A
#
# COMPACT_ATOMS: atom_id res chain seq x y z
N MET A 1 -16.87 49.62 49.82
CA MET A 1 -17.06 50.27 48.51
C MET A 1 -15.93 51.28 48.32
N ALA A 2 -15.33 51.31 47.11
CA ALA A 2 -14.19 52.14 46.63
C ALA A 2 -12.77 51.68 47.09
N PHE A 3 -11.94 51.10 46.19
CA PHE A 3 -10.88 51.71 45.32
C PHE A 3 -9.52 51.77 46.07
N ILE A 4 -8.31 51.40 45.60
CA ILE A 4 -7.66 51.01 44.33
C ILE A 4 -6.41 50.16 44.72
N ASN A 5 -5.93 49.23 43.89
CA ASN A 5 -4.52 49.29 43.44
C ASN A 5 -4.29 48.45 42.17
N GLN A 6 -3.61 49.12 41.26
CA GLN A 6 -3.13 48.73 39.93
C GLN A 6 -1.75 48.04 40.06
N ASP A 7 -1.26 47.53 38.93
CA ASP A 7 0.13 47.14 38.59
C ASP A 7 0.49 45.67 38.90
N ASP A 8 1.10 44.87 38.02
CA ASP A 8 1.72 45.13 36.73
C ASP A 8 1.97 43.79 36.00
N ASN A 9 1.85 43.83 34.67
CA ASN A 9 2.65 43.16 33.65
C ASN A 9 3.30 41.76 33.87
N GLY A 10 3.02 40.88 32.90
CA GLY A 10 4.10 40.09 32.27
C GLY A 10 4.04 38.58 32.45
N CYS A 11 3.44 37.86 31.50
CA CYS A 11 4.20 37.11 30.50
C CYS A 11 3.21 36.34 29.60
N LEU A 12 2.90 36.97 28.46
CA LEU A 12 2.27 36.33 27.32
C LEU A 12 3.16 35.15 26.90
N SER A 13 2.71 33.91 27.06
CA SER A 13 3.39 32.73 26.52
C SER A 13 2.94 32.48 25.08
N PRO A 14 3.81 32.60 24.05
CA PRO A 14 3.43 32.42 22.65
C PRO A 14 3.75 31.00 22.13
N ALA A 15 3.58 29.96 22.97
CA ALA A 15 3.99 28.59 22.62
C ALA A 15 2.86 27.68 22.08
N ALA A 16 1.60 28.11 22.13
CA ALA A 16 0.46 27.28 21.73
C ALA A 16 0.13 27.32 20.22
N GLY A 17 0.49 28.41 19.52
CA GLY A 17 0.10 28.59 18.11
C GLY A 17 0.98 27.87 17.10
N VAL A 18 2.24 27.59 17.46
CA VAL A 18 3.23 26.96 16.58
C VAL A 18 3.01 25.44 16.56
N SER A 19 2.79 24.81 17.71
CA SER A 19 2.61 23.35 17.81
C SER A 19 1.35 22.86 17.10
N GLU A 20 0.21 23.54 17.23
CA GLU A 20 -1.04 23.14 16.57
C GLU A 20 -0.94 23.21 15.04
N ARG A 21 -0.28 24.26 14.51
CA ARG A 21 -0.09 24.41 13.06
C ARG A 21 0.84 23.34 12.51
N PHE A 22 1.95 23.05 13.19
CA PHE A 22 2.85 21.96 12.81
C PHE A 22 2.17 20.60 12.90
N GLN A 23 1.39 20.34 13.94
CA GLN A 23 0.68 19.07 14.12
C GLN A 23 -0.43 18.89 13.08
N ARG A 24 -1.12 19.96 12.66
CA ARG A 24 -2.09 19.94 11.55
C ARG A 24 -1.44 19.74 10.19
N ILE A 25 -0.32 20.41 9.92
CA ILE A 25 0.44 20.22 8.66
C ILE A 25 1.00 18.80 8.60
N PHE A 26 1.57 18.30 9.69
CA PHE A 26 2.11 16.94 9.77
C PHE A 26 1.02 15.88 9.62
N SER A 27 -0.12 16.04 10.29
CA SER A 27 -1.26 15.11 10.15
C SER A 27 -1.91 15.16 8.77
N ALA A 28 -2.02 16.35 8.16
CA ALA A 28 -2.48 16.49 6.77
C ALA A 28 -1.48 15.90 5.76
N ALA A 29 -0.17 16.13 5.95
CA ALA A 29 0.88 15.53 5.12
C ALA A 29 0.92 14.00 5.29
N ALA A 30 0.78 13.50 6.52
CA ALA A 30 0.66 12.06 6.79
C ALA A 30 -0.62 11.46 6.18
N GLY A 31 -1.72 12.22 6.16
CA GLY A 31 -2.95 11.87 5.46
C GLY A 31 -2.75 11.79 3.94
N LEU A 32 -2.16 12.82 3.33
CA LEU A 32 -1.84 12.88 1.90
C LEU A 32 -0.86 11.77 1.47
N LEU A 33 0.14 11.47 2.30
CA LEU A 33 1.05 10.33 2.08
C LEU A 33 0.30 9.00 2.18
N ARG A 34 -0.60 8.84 3.16
CA ARG A 34 -1.42 7.65 3.34
C ARG A 34 -2.42 7.44 2.18
N GLU A 35 -2.87 8.51 1.54
CA GLU A 35 -3.77 8.48 0.38
C GLU A 35 -3.05 8.37 -0.97
N SER A 36 -1.72 8.41 -1.00
CA SER A 36 -0.96 8.28 -2.24
C SER A 36 -1.05 6.85 -2.78
N ARG A 37 -1.83 6.67 -3.85
CA ARG A 37 -1.88 5.40 -4.63
C ARG A 37 -0.49 4.91 -5.03
N PHE A 38 0.41 5.84 -5.35
CA PHE A 38 1.80 5.50 -5.67
C PHE A 38 2.49 4.79 -4.51
N LEU A 39 2.35 5.28 -3.27
CA LEU A 39 2.93 4.66 -2.09
C LEU A 39 2.30 3.30 -1.79
N LEU A 40 0.98 3.16 -1.94
CA LEU A 40 0.29 1.88 -1.82
C LEU A 40 0.92 0.83 -2.76
N HIS A 41 1.05 1.18 -4.04
CA HIS A 41 1.59 0.27 -5.06
C HIS A 41 3.09 0.01 -4.91
N ALA A 42 3.85 1.01 -4.44
CA ALA A 42 5.28 0.87 -4.16
C ALA A 42 5.50 -0.10 -3.00
N VAL A 43 4.77 0.07 -1.90
CA VAL A 43 4.79 -0.83 -0.75
C VAL A 43 4.37 -2.24 -1.16
N GLY A 44 3.31 -2.39 -1.96
CA GLY A 44 2.88 -3.68 -2.51
C GLY A 44 3.98 -4.36 -3.32
N LYS A 45 4.65 -3.63 -4.23
CA LYS A 45 5.73 -4.17 -5.07
C LYS A 45 6.93 -4.60 -4.22
N SER A 46 7.36 -3.77 -3.28
CA SER A 46 8.47 -4.06 -2.37
C SER A 46 8.16 -5.27 -1.48
N ARG A 47 6.94 -5.33 -0.93
CA ARG A 47 6.48 -6.47 -0.12
C ARG A 47 6.56 -7.78 -0.91
N ARG A 48 6.05 -7.80 -2.15
CA ARG A 48 6.09 -8.99 -3.02
C ARG A 48 7.52 -9.43 -3.31
N PHE A 49 8.40 -8.48 -3.62
CA PHE A 49 9.82 -8.75 -3.82
C PHE A 49 10.44 -9.40 -2.58
N LEU A 50 10.28 -8.80 -1.39
CA LEU A 50 10.81 -9.34 -0.14
C LEU A 50 10.26 -10.74 0.19
N LEU A 51 8.97 -10.98 -0.01
CA LEU A 51 8.37 -12.28 0.30
C LEU A 51 8.91 -13.41 -0.58
N VAL A 52 9.11 -13.15 -1.87
CA VAL A 52 9.65 -14.13 -2.81
C VAL A 52 11.10 -14.49 -2.49
N HIS A 53 11.89 -13.52 -2.03
CA HIS A 53 13.30 -13.76 -1.71
C HIS A 53 13.52 -14.33 -0.30
N PHE A 54 12.83 -13.79 0.71
CA PHE A 54 13.10 -14.09 2.13
C PHE A 54 12.08 -15.00 2.79
N ARG A 55 10.82 -15.06 2.32
CA ARG A 55 9.74 -15.84 2.95
C ARG A 55 9.11 -16.86 1.99
N LYS A 56 9.94 -17.70 1.37
CA LYS A 56 9.52 -18.70 0.38
C LYS A 56 8.45 -19.66 0.91
N GLU A 57 8.54 -20.07 2.16
CA GLU A 57 7.56 -20.96 2.80
C GLU A 57 6.17 -20.31 2.93
N TYR A 58 6.14 -19.02 3.32
CA TYR A 58 4.90 -18.25 3.32
C TYR A 58 4.29 -18.21 1.92
N VAL A 59 5.10 -17.91 0.90
CA VAL A 59 4.63 -17.87 -0.49
C VAL A 59 4.07 -19.22 -0.93
N ARG A 60 4.76 -20.34 -0.67
CA ARG A 60 4.27 -21.68 -1.01
C ARG A 60 2.91 -21.99 -0.37
N ARG A 61 2.76 -21.67 0.92
CA ARG A 61 1.51 -21.87 1.67
C ARG A 61 0.35 -21.04 1.12
N GLN A 62 0.61 -19.79 0.77
CA GLN A 62 -0.43 -18.97 0.14
C GLN A 62 -0.79 -19.51 -1.24
N LEU A 63 0.19 -19.92 -2.05
CA LEU A 63 -0.05 -20.50 -3.36
C LEU A 63 -0.86 -21.81 -3.29
N SER A 64 -0.70 -22.63 -2.25
CA SER A 64 -1.51 -23.84 -2.07
C SER A 64 -2.98 -23.56 -1.69
N GLY A 65 -3.25 -22.41 -1.06
CA GLY A 65 -4.61 -21.96 -0.74
C GLY A 65 -5.23 -21.05 -1.81
N ARG A 66 -4.56 -20.90 -2.96
CA ARG A 66 -4.98 -20.02 -4.05
C ARG A 66 -5.71 -20.81 -5.12
N SER A 67 -6.91 -20.34 -5.45
CA SER A 67 -7.75 -20.91 -6.51
C SER A 67 -7.89 -19.93 -7.68
N GLY A 68 -8.34 -20.43 -8.83
CA GLY A 68 -8.56 -19.62 -10.03
C GLY A 68 -7.33 -19.47 -10.93
N GLY A 69 -7.31 -18.42 -11.76
CA GLY A 69 -6.29 -18.28 -12.81
C GLY A 69 -6.07 -16.86 -13.29
N CYS A 70 -4.88 -16.61 -13.85
CA CYS A 70 -4.56 -15.33 -14.46
C CYS A 70 -5.40 -15.13 -15.72
N ARG A 71 -6.14 -14.02 -15.78
CA ARG A 71 -6.94 -13.62 -16.96
C ARG A 71 -6.16 -12.78 -17.97
N GLN A 72 -4.86 -12.60 -17.74
CA GLN A 72 -3.98 -11.70 -18.52
C GLN A 72 -4.59 -10.31 -18.75
N CYS A 73 -5.28 -9.75 -17.75
CA CYS A 73 -5.97 -8.46 -17.84
C CYS A 73 -5.05 -7.23 -17.80
N GLY A 74 -3.76 -7.43 -17.52
CA GLY A 74 -2.75 -6.36 -17.50
C GLY A 74 -2.78 -5.43 -16.28
N THR A 75 -3.79 -5.51 -15.39
CA THR A 75 -3.89 -4.60 -14.24
C THR A 75 -2.68 -4.68 -13.32
N CYS A 76 -2.21 -5.89 -12.99
CA CYS A 76 -1.02 -6.07 -12.15
C CYS A 76 0.28 -5.55 -12.79
N CYS A 77 0.32 -5.46 -14.13
CA CYS A 77 1.43 -4.88 -14.88
C CYS A 77 1.41 -3.35 -14.89
N ASN A 78 0.36 -2.71 -14.40
CA ASN A 78 0.18 -1.25 -14.39
C ASN A 78 -0.10 -0.68 -12.99
N LEU A 79 0.20 -1.42 -11.91
CA LEU A 79 -0.08 -0.99 -10.54
C LEU A 79 0.79 0.20 -10.12
N LEU A 80 2.12 0.06 -10.17
CA LEU A 80 3.06 1.12 -9.77
C LEU A 80 3.53 1.96 -10.96
N PHE A 81 3.91 1.28 -12.03
CA PHE A 81 4.35 1.85 -13.30
C PHE A 81 3.95 0.90 -14.41
N THR A 82 3.86 1.41 -15.64
CA THR A 82 3.58 0.60 -16.82
C THR A 82 4.74 -0.34 -17.10
N CYS A 83 4.53 -1.65 -16.91
CA CYS A 83 5.53 -2.66 -17.23
C CYS A 83 5.88 -2.62 -18.73
N PRO A 84 7.17 -2.66 -19.11
CA PRO A 84 7.57 -2.63 -20.52
C PRO A 84 7.11 -3.87 -21.31
N MET A 85 6.75 -4.95 -20.61
CA MET A 85 6.23 -6.18 -21.24
C MET A 85 4.70 -6.15 -21.44
N LEU A 86 4.02 -5.04 -21.09
CA LEU A 86 2.58 -4.88 -21.28
C LEU A 86 2.28 -4.43 -22.71
N THR A 87 1.41 -5.15 -23.41
CA THR A 87 0.97 -4.81 -24.77
C THR A 87 -0.17 -3.78 -24.76
N THR A 88 -0.45 -3.22 -25.92
CA THR A 88 -1.65 -2.39 -26.19
C THR A 88 -2.95 -3.16 -25.94
N HIS A 89 -2.95 -4.48 -26.14
CA HIS A 89 -4.08 -5.38 -25.84
C HIS A 89 -4.19 -5.76 -24.36
N ARG A 90 -3.42 -5.10 -23.48
CA ARG A 90 -3.37 -5.35 -22.02
C ARG A 90 -2.90 -6.77 -21.64
N THR A 91 -2.19 -7.45 -22.53
CA THR A 91 -1.59 -8.76 -22.26
C THR A 91 -0.11 -8.64 -21.92
N CYS A 92 0.45 -9.65 -21.25
CA CYS A 92 1.88 -9.68 -20.89
C CYS A 92 2.67 -10.49 -21.92
N LEU A 93 3.65 -9.88 -22.58
CA LEU A 93 4.53 -10.53 -23.57
C LEU A 93 5.41 -11.62 -22.95
N ALA A 94 5.85 -11.43 -21.71
CA ALA A 94 6.68 -12.41 -21.00
C ALA A 94 5.87 -13.57 -20.42
N TYR A 95 4.54 -13.62 -20.64
CA TYR A 95 3.68 -14.63 -20.02
C TYR A 95 4.03 -16.04 -20.54
N GLY A 96 4.46 -16.92 -19.63
CA GLY A 96 4.93 -18.27 -19.97
C GLY A 96 6.43 -18.35 -20.31
N THR A 97 7.12 -17.22 -20.43
CA THR A 97 8.56 -17.16 -20.73
C THR A 97 9.34 -16.60 -19.53
N CYS A 98 9.90 -15.40 -19.64
CA CYS A 98 10.87 -14.80 -18.71
C CYS A 98 10.22 -13.87 -17.66
N ARG A 99 9.15 -14.30 -16.99
CA ARG A 99 8.57 -13.49 -15.91
C ARG A 99 9.48 -13.44 -14.68
N PRO A 100 9.67 -12.26 -14.05
CA PRO A 100 10.28 -12.19 -12.71
C PRO A 100 9.50 -13.06 -11.73
N GLU A 101 10.17 -13.62 -10.73
CA GLU A 101 9.54 -14.51 -9.73
C GLU A 101 8.35 -13.83 -9.02
N ALA A 102 8.49 -12.54 -8.65
CA ALA A 102 7.40 -11.75 -8.08
C ALA A 102 6.16 -11.66 -9.00
N CYS A 103 6.33 -11.70 -10.33
CA CYS A 103 5.24 -11.71 -11.30
C CYS A 103 4.65 -13.11 -11.51
N LYS A 104 5.43 -14.18 -11.31
CA LYS A 104 4.97 -15.58 -11.43
C LYS A 104 4.05 -15.95 -10.26
N VAL A 105 4.41 -15.52 -9.06
CA VAL A 105 3.65 -15.85 -7.85
C VAL A 105 2.52 -14.87 -7.55
N PHE A 106 2.36 -13.80 -8.34
CA PHE A 106 1.27 -12.84 -8.16
C PHE A 106 -0.11 -13.46 -8.48
N PRO A 107 -1.16 -13.19 -7.69
CA PRO A 107 -1.14 -12.58 -6.36
C PRO A 107 -0.58 -13.56 -5.33
N ILE A 108 0.19 -13.05 -4.37
CA ILE A 108 0.73 -13.84 -3.26
C ILE A 108 -0.34 -14.05 -2.20
N ASP A 109 -1.12 -13.03 -1.85
CA ASP A 109 -2.21 -13.13 -0.88
C ASP A 109 -3.32 -12.12 -1.19
N ARG A 110 -4.36 -12.09 -0.35
CA ARG A 110 -5.55 -11.25 -0.56
C ARG A 110 -5.23 -9.76 -0.76
N ARG A 111 -4.19 -9.24 -0.10
CA ARG A 111 -3.78 -7.83 -0.22
C ARG A 111 -3.42 -7.45 -1.64
N ASP A 112 -2.85 -8.37 -2.42
CA ASP A 112 -2.53 -8.13 -3.83
C ASP A 112 -3.79 -8.08 -4.70
N ILE A 113 -4.84 -8.84 -4.34
CA ILE A 113 -6.13 -8.78 -5.02
C ILE A 113 -6.83 -7.45 -4.69
N ASP A 114 -6.80 -7.05 -3.43
CA ASP A 114 -7.41 -5.80 -3.00
C ASP A 114 -6.70 -4.61 -3.65
N GLU A 115 -5.37 -4.63 -3.77
CA GLU A 115 -4.60 -3.62 -4.50
C GLU A 115 -5.06 -3.52 -5.97
N VAL A 116 -5.30 -4.66 -6.65
CA VAL A 116 -5.88 -4.66 -8.00
C VAL A 116 -7.29 -4.08 -8.03
N ALA A 117 -8.10 -4.35 -7.00
CA ALA A 117 -9.46 -3.83 -6.87
C ALA A 117 -9.48 -2.31 -6.66
N THR A 118 -8.51 -1.74 -5.93
CA THR A 118 -8.39 -0.28 -5.79
C THR A 118 -8.14 0.43 -7.13
N CYS A 119 -7.61 -0.27 -8.13
CA CYS A 119 -7.45 0.22 -9.50
C CYS A 119 -8.65 -0.09 -10.41
N GLY A 120 -9.77 -0.57 -9.87
CA GLY A 120 -10.95 -1.01 -10.63
C GLY A 120 -10.76 -2.34 -11.38
N GLY A 121 -9.67 -3.06 -11.11
CA GLY A 121 -9.42 -4.38 -11.70
C GLY A 121 -10.14 -5.50 -10.96
N ARG A 122 -10.43 -6.59 -11.67
CA ARG A 122 -10.94 -7.84 -11.07
C ARG A 122 -9.97 -8.97 -11.31
N CYS A 123 -9.25 -9.36 -10.26
CA CYS A 123 -8.31 -10.48 -10.34
C CYS A 123 -9.07 -11.80 -10.54
N GLY A 124 -8.50 -12.71 -11.34
CA GLY A 124 -9.09 -14.04 -11.58
C GLY A 124 -8.72 -15.10 -10.55
N TYR A 125 -7.85 -14.74 -9.60
CA TYR A 125 -7.50 -15.59 -8.46
C TYR A 125 -8.34 -15.24 -7.24
N THR A 126 -8.52 -16.22 -6.35
CA THR A 126 -9.19 -16.07 -5.05
C THR A 126 -8.41 -16.80 -3.97
N PHE A 127 -8.66 -16.45 -2.70
CA PHE A 127 -8.12 -17.13 -1.53
C PHE A 127 -9.30 -17.48 -0.61
N ASP A 128 -9.37 -18.73 -0.17
CA ASP A 128 -10.50 -19.25 0.63
C ASP A 128 -10.34 -18.95 2.13
N ARG A 129 -9.16 -18.49 2.57
CA ARG A 129 -8.87 -18.10 3.95
C ARG A 129 -7.93 -16.89 4.00
N ASP A 130 -8.19 -15.97 4.91
CA ASP A 130 -7.25 -14.91 5.25
C ASP A 130 -5.97 -15.52 5.84
N PRO A 131 -4.78 -14.98 5.54
CA PRO A 131 -3.58 -15.38 6.24
C PRO A 131 -3.76 -15.11 7.75
N PRO A 132 -3.38 -16.04 8.63
CA PRO A 132 -3.39 -15.77 10.07
C PRO A 132 -2.55 -14.53 10.35
N SER A 133 -3.05 -13.64 11.22
CA SER A 133 -2.31 -12.45 11.63
C SER A 133 -0.93 -12.84 12.17
N PRO A 134 0.14 -12.08 11.87
CA PRO A 134 1.45 -12.35 12.44
C PRO A 134 1.43 -11.99 13.93
N GLY A 135 1.05 -12.96 14.77
CA GLY A 135 0.97 -12.80 16.22
C GLY A 135 0.00 -13.79 16.86
N ASN A 136 0.45 -15.02 17.04
CA ASN A 136 0.07 -15.95 18.12
C ASN A 136 1.31 -16.80 18.44
#